data_AF-A0A0F3PPT6-F1
#
_entry.id   AF-A0A0F3PPT6-F1
#
_cell.length_a   1.000
_cell.length_b   1.000
_cell.length_c   1.000
_cell.angle_alpha   90.00
_cell.angle_beta   90.00
_cell.angle_gamma   90.00
#
_symmetry.space_group_name_H-M   'P 1'
#
loop_
_entity.id
_entity.type
_entity.pdbx_description
1 polymer ?
#
loop_
_entity_poly.entity_id
_entity_poly.type
_entity_poly.pdbx_seq_one_letter_code
_entity_poly.pdbx_strand_id
1 'polypeptide(L)'
;MKNKTKGIRDSGSKEDEADTVYLLAKELAYDVVTGQTDNLAAALAKTSGKDIVHFAKAVKITSSTIDGKVCSGSYAKGNSAGTNTSVAGYSDNPTAATTTGQCSGFQSSGPTAGNGGLNKFVELTKIDENKNWPTGKINNGSSASIEGDTNGNAKAVAKDLTKLTSDEKTIVAGLLAKTIEGGEVVEIRAVSSTSVMVNACYDLLSEGLGVVPYACVGLGGNFVGVVDGHITPKLAYRLKAGLSYQLSPEISAFVGGFYHRGVGDGVYDDLPAQLP
;
A
#
# COMPACT_ATOMS: atom_id res chain seq x y z
N MET A 1 48.59 -20.78 20.11
CA MET A 1 47.16 -21.07 20.32
C MET A 1 46.69 -20.48 21.64
N LYS A 2 45.94 -19.37 21.59
CA LYS A 2 45.05 -18.90 22.67
C LYS A 2 43.84 -18.28 21.97
N ASN A 3 42.73 -19.03 21.97
CA ASN A 3 41.44 -18.57 21.46
C ASN A 3 40.90 -17.46 22.36
N LYS A 4 40.55 -16.32 21.78
CA LYS A 4 39.64 -15.34 22.40
C LYS A 4 38.26 -15.53 21.79
N THR A 5 37.37 -16.14 22.56
CA THR A 5 35.93 -16.13 22.33
C THR A 5 35.44 -14.71 22.64
N LYS A 6 34.95 -13.98 21.63
CA LYS A 6 34.32 -12.66 21.81
C LYS A 6 32.82 -12.86 21.89
N GLY A 7 32.23 -12.33 22.95
CA GLY A 7 30.88 -12.62 23.43
C GLY A 7 29.77 -12.31 22.44
N ILE A 8 28.75 -13.17 22.51
CA ILE A 8 27.42 -13.01 21.94
C ILE A 8 26.79 -11.80 22.64
N ARG A 9 26.55 -10.73 21.86
CA ARG A 9 25.68 -9.63 22.27
C ARG A 9 24.25 -10.01 21.90
N ASP A 10 23.47 -10.26 22.93
CA ASP A 10 22.04 -10.47 22.91
C ASP A 10 21.35 -9.11 22.76
N SER A 11 21.16 -8.65 21.52
CA SER A 11 20.46 -7.40 21.20
C SER A 11 19.82 -7.43 19.80
N GLY A 12 19.22 -8.55 19.41
CA GLY A 12 18.59 -8.71 18.07
C GLY A 12 17.06 -8.73 18.06
N SER A 13 16.40 -9.00 19.19
CA SER A 13 14.96 -9.35 19.14
C SER A 13 14.01 -8.21 18.76
N LYS A 14 14.34 -6.94 19.00
CA LYS A 14 13.40 -5.83 18.73
C LYS A 14 13.54 -5.22 17.35
N GLU A 15 14.76 -5.19 16.79
CA GLU A 15 15.01 -4.63 15.47
C GLU A 15 14.54 -5.62 14.39
N ASP A 16 14.83 -6.92 14.56
CA ASP A 16 14.38 -7.96 13.63
C ASP A 16 12.84 -8.10 13.60
N GLU A 17 12.15 -7.92 14.74
CA GLU A 17 10.68 -7.89 14.80
C GLU A 17 10.10 -6.65 14.12
N ALA A 18 10.72 -5.48 14.28
CA ALA A 18 10.26 -4.27 13.60
C ALA A 18 10.45 -4.36 12.08
N ASP A 19 11.58 -4.86 11.61
CA ASP A 19 11.87 -5.04 10.18
C ASP A 19 10.97 -6.09 9.53
N THR A 20 10.68 -7.20 10.23
CA THR A 20 9.75 -8.22 9.73
C THR A 20 8.31 -7.74 9.70
N VAL A 21 7.89 -6.91 10.65
CA VAL A 21 6.56 -6.26 10.64
C VAL A 21 6.46 -5.20 9.54
N TYR A 22 7.52 -4.42 9.30
CA TYR A 22 7.59 -3.38 8.25
C TYR A 22 7.55 -3.95 6.83
N LEU A 23 8.12 -5.13 6.60
CA LEU A 23 8.00 -5.79 5.31
C LEU A 23 6.58 -6.32 5.08
N LEU A 24 5.89 -6.73 6.15
CA LEU A 24 4.60 -7.40 6.04
C LEU A 24 3.47 -6.47 5.56
N ALA A 25 3.29 -5.25 6.10
CA ALA A 25 2.13 -4.44 5.66
C ALA A 25 2.37 -3.72 4.33
N LYS A 26 3.63 -3.42 3.98
CA LYS A 26 4.00 -3.05 2.60
C LYS A 26 3.66 -4.15 1.59
N GLU A 27 3.94 -5.41 1.92
CA GLU A 27 3.55 -6.57 1.10
C GLU A 27 2.02 -6.68 1.01
N LEU A 28 1.29 -6.57 2.13
CA LEU A 28 -0.18 -6.63 2.15
C LEU A 28 -0.82 -5.54 1.27
N ALA A 29 -0.36 -4.29 1.40
CA ALA A 29 -0.84 -3.17 0.61
C ALA A 29 -0.56 -3.36 -0.89
N TYR A 30 0.66 -3.79 -1.22
CA TYR A 30 1.06 -4.06 -2.59
C TYR A 30 0.26 -5.21 -3.21
N ASP A 31 0.05 -6.30 -2.48
CA ASP A 31 -0.69 -7.47 -2.96
C ASP A 31 -2.17 -7.16 -3.19
N VAL A 32 -2.79 -6.30 -2.36
CA VAL A 32 -4.16 -5.82 -2.59
C VAL A 32 -4.26 -5.05 -3.91
N VAL A 33 -3.38 -4.06 -4.12
CA VAL A 33 -3.42 -3.20 -5.30
C VAL A 33 -3.12 -3.99 -6.58
N THR A 34 -2.14 -4.90 -6.52
CA THR A 34 -1.74 -5.72 -7.67
C THR A 34 -2.61 -6.96 -7.88
N GLY A 35 -3.49 -7.29 -6.93
CA GLY A 35 -4.40 -8.43 -7.03
C GLY A 35 -3.76 -9.80 -6.77
N GLN A 36 -2.61 -9.85 -6.07
CA GLN A 36 -1.91 -11.09 -5.73
C GLN A 36 -2.64 -11.84 -4.59
N THR A 37 -3.76 -12.48 -4.92
CA THR A 37 -4.68 -13.05 -3.93
C THR A 37 -4.03 -14.13 -3.05
N ASP A 38 -3.18 -15.00 -3.60
CA ASP A 38 -2.55 -16.08 -2.85
C ASP A 38 -1.45 -15.56 -1.89
N ASN A 39 -0.66 -14.58 -2.34
CA ASN A 39 0.37 -13.94 -1.51
C ASN A 39 -0.29 -13.13 -0.37
N LEU A 40 -1.33 -12.35 -0.70
CA LEU A 40 -2.14 -11.63 0.27
C LEU A 40 -2.74 -12.58 1.31
N ALA A 41 -3.30 -13.72 0.89
CA ALA A 41 -3.87 -14.71 1.80
C ALA A 41 -2.81 -15.31 2.73
N ALA A 42 -1.60 -15.60 2.21
CA ALA A 42 -0.50 -16.13 2.99
C ALA A 42 0.04 -15.11 4.01
N ALA A 43 0.13 -13.84 3.63
CA ALA A 43 0.54 -12.75 4.51
C ALA A 43 -0.52 -12.48 5.59
N LEU A 44 -1.80 -12.35 5.22
CA LEU A 44 -2.91 -12.19 6.16
C LEU A 44 -3.00 -13.35 7.15
N ALA A 45 -2.70 -14.58 6.73
CA ALA A 45 -2.69 -15.73 7.62
C ALA A 45 -1.61 -15.65 8.72
N LYS A 46 -0.55 -14.85 8.51
CA LYS A 46 0.49 -14.58 9.52
C LYS A 46 0.16 -13.35 10.38
N THR A 47 -0.75 -12.49 9.92
CA THR A 47 -1.21 -11.32 10.68
C THR A 47 -2.02 -11.75 11.90
N SER A 48 -1.78 -11.09 13.04
CA SER A 48 -2.48 -11.41 14.28
C SER A 48 -3.97 -11.06 14.18
N GLY A 49 -4.83 -11.81 14.88
CA GLY A 49 -6.26 -11.52 14.91
C GLY A 49 -6.58 -10.11 15.43
N LYS A 50 -5.78 -9.61 16.38
CA LYS A 50 -5.95 -8.25 16.92
C LYS A 50 -5.73 -7.18 15.85
N ASP A 51 -4.72 -7.34 15.00
CA ASP A 51 -4.44 -6.38 13.93
C ASP A 51 -5.52 -6.43 12.87
N ILE A 52 -6.07 -7.60 12.58
CA ILE A 52 -7.23 -7.77 11.69
C ILE A 52 -8.48 -7.10 12.26
N VAL A 53 -8.70 -7.18 13.58
CA VAL A 53 -9.79 -6.47 14.25
C VAL A 53 -9.61 -4.95 14.13
N HIS A 54 -8.38 -4.45 14.31
CA HIS A 54 -8.08 -3.03 14.13
C HIS A 54 -8.29 -2.57 12.70
N PHE A 55 -7.80 -3.33 11.73
CA PHE A 55 -8.01 -3.11 10.31
C PHE A 55 -9.50 -3.04 9.96
N ALA A 56 -10.29 -4.03 10.40
CA ALA A 56 -11.74 -4.07 10.17
C ALA A 56 -12.48 -2.86 10.76
N LYS A 57 -12.08 -2.41 11.96
CA LYS A 57 -12.63 -1.19 12.57
C LYS A 57 -12.29 0.04 11.73
N ALA A 58 -11.06 0.16 11.26
CA ALA A 58 -10.63 1.27 10.42
C ALA A 58 -11.40 1.30 9.08
N VAL A 59 -11.56 0.15 8.42
CA VAL A 59 -12.35 0.03 7.19
C VAL A 59 -13.79 0.51 7.40
N LYS A 60 -14.46 0.07 8.47
CA LYS A 60 -15.83 0.51 8.78
C LYS A 60 -15.95 2.01 9.02
N ILE A 61 -14.97 2.62 9.70
CA ILE A 61 -14.95 4.07 9.95
C ILE A 61 -14.73 4.84 8.64
N THR A 62 -13.79 4.39 7.80
CA THR A 62 -13.43 5.08 6.56
C THR A 62 -14.45 4.86 5.45
N SER A 63 -15.01 3.66 5.31
CA SER A 63 -15.99 3.32 4.27
C SER A 63 -16.85 2.12 4.67
N SER A 64 -18.07 2.39 5.11
CA SER A 64 -19.08 1.36 5.38
C SER A 64 -19.47 0.56 4.13
N THR A 65 -19.34 1.15 2.94
CA THR A 65 -19.55 0.47 1.66
C THR A 65 -18.50 -0.61 1.42
N ILE A 66 -17.22 -0.33 1.70
CA ILE A 66 -16.15 -1.33 1.57
C ILE A 66 -16.31 -2.40 2.66
N ASP A 67 -16.58 -2.00 3.91
CA ASP A 67 -16.87 -2.93 5.01
C ASP A 67 -17.94 -3.96 4.63
N GLY A 68 -19.05 -3.49 4.03
CA GLY A 68 -20.14 -4.36 3.58
C GLY A 68 -19.83 -5.24 2.36
N LYS A 69 -18.79 -4.94 1.59
CA LYS A 69 -18.37 -5.77 0.44
C LYS A 69 -17.48 -6.95 0.84
N VAL A 70 -16.77 -6.82 1.96
CA VAL A 70 -15.81 -7.83 2.44
C VAL A 70 -16.49 -8.73 3.47
N CYS A 71 -16.28 -10.04 3.37
CA CYS A 71 -16.97 -11.03 4.22
C CYS A 71 -18.49 -10.89 4.15
N SER A 72 -19.04 -10.86 2.93
CA SER A 72 -20.48 -10.82 2.66
C SER A 72 -20.91 -11.82 1.58
N GLY A 73 -19.99 -12.70 1.15
CA GLY A 73 -20.22 -13.64 0.06
C GLY A 73 -20.77 -15.00 0.50
N SER A 74 -21.10 -15.82 -0.49
CA SER A 74 -21.59 -17.20 -0.32
C SER A 74 -20.61 -18.27 -0.83
N TYR A 75 -19.41 -17.88 -1.26
CA TYR A 75 -18.47 -18.81 -1.93
C TYR A 75 -17.62 -19.62 -0.95
N ALA A 76 -17.45 -19.18 0.30
CA ALA A 76 -16.79 -19.97 1.33
C ALA A 76 -17.76 -21.07 1.80
N LYS A 77 -17.22 -22.15 2.36
CA LYS A 77 -18.04 -23.23 2.92
C LYS A 77 -18.49 -22.85 4.32
N GLY A 78 -19.75 -22.45 4.50
CA GLY A 78 -20.31 -22.08 5.80
C GLY A 78 -20.76 -23.27 6.67
N ASN A 79 -21.02 -24.42 6.04
CA ASN A 79 -21.47 -25.68 6.66
C ASN A 79 -20.87 -26.90 5.93
N SER A 80 -20.61 -27.98 6.67
CA SER A 80 -20.17 -29.29 6.16
C SER A 80 -21.16 -30.01 5.24
N ALA A 81 -22.45 -29.68 5.28
CA ALA A 81 -23.49 -30.28 4.43
C ALA A 81 -23.34 -29.99 2.91
N GLY A 82 -22.31 -29.24 2.51
CA GLY A 82 -21.98 -29.00 1.10
C GLY A 82 -22.75 -27.87 0.43
N THR A 83 -23.78 -27.34 1.09
CA THR A 83 -24.48 -26.11 0.69
C THR A 83 -24.65 -25.20 1.91
N ASN A 84 -24.51 -23.88 1.73
CA ASN A 84 -24.68 -22.89 2.80
C ASN A 84 -26.16 -22.61 3.10
N THR A 85 -27.04 -23.57 2.82
CA THR A 85 -28.49 -23.44 3.03
C THR A 85 -28.76 -23.01 4.47
N SER A 86 -29.51 -21.90 4.61
CA SER A 86 -29.91 -21.30 5.89
C SER A 86 -28.82 -20.54 6.66
N VAL A 87 -27.56 -20.50 6.20
CA VAL A 87 -26.51 -19.71 6.87
C VAL A 87 -26.79 -18.23 6.64
N ALA A 88 -27.16 -17.54 7.72
CA ALA A 88 -27.58 -16.15 7.70
C ALA A 88 -26.80 -15.28 8.69
N GLY A 89 -25.89 -15.84 9.48
CA GLY A 89 -25.16 -15.09 10.51
C GLY A 89 -23.79 -15.62 10.87
N TYR A 90 -23.05 -14.79 11.60
CA TYR A 90 -21.77 -15.17 12.18
C TYR A 90 -21.92 -15.70 13.60
N SER A 91 -20.99 -16.57 14.01
CA SER A 91 -20.86 -17.08 15.37
C SER A 91 -19.42 -17.54 15.63
N ASP A 92 -18.93 -17.35 16.86
CA ASP A 92 -17.62 -17.86 17.25
C ASP A 92 -17.58 -19.40 17.39
N ASN A 93 -18.74 -20.03 17.57
CA ASN A 93 -18.88 -21.47 17.69
C ASN A 93 -20.17 -21.97 17.00
N PRO A 94 -20.15 -22.16 15.66
CA PRO A 94 -21.34 -22.48 14.87
C PRO A 94 -21.86 -23.90 15.10
N THR A 95 -22.64 -24.11 16.17
CA THR A 95 -23.38 -25.35 16.44
C THR A 95 -24.77 -25.38 15.77
N ALA A 96 -25.29 -24.21 15.38
CA ALA A 96 -26.52 -24.10 14.60
C ALA A 96 -26.21 -24.04 13.11
N ALA A 97 -27.02 -24.68 12.28
CA ALA A 97 -26.87 -24.66 10.81
C ALA A 97 -27.08 -23.27 10.19
N THR A 98 -27.59 -22.29 10.96
CA THR A 98 -27.87 -20.93 10.52
C THR A 98 -26.70 -19.96 10.70
N THR A 99 -25.61 -20.39 11.34
CA THR A 99 -24.45 -19.54 11.63
C THR A 99 -23.14 -20.14 11.13
N THR A 100 -22.14 -19.28 10.93
CA THR A 100 -20.80 -19.69 10.50
C THR A 100 -19.71 -18.89 11.19
N GLY A 101 -18.52 -19.48 11.33
CA GLY A 101 -17.29 -18.79 11.73
C GLY A 101 -16.40 -18.42 10.54
N GLN A 102 -16.91 -18.57 9.31
CA GLN A 102 -16.15 -18.25 8.09
C GLN A 102 -16.35 -16.79 7.67
N CYS A 103 -15.33 -16.14 7.12
CA CYS A 103 -15.51 -14.93 6.31
C CYS A 103 -16.14 -15.37 4.99
N SER A 104 -17.27 -14.74 4.62
CA SER A 104 -18.18 -15.31 3.63
C SER A 104 -18.76 -16.65 4.10
N GLY A 105 -19.54 -17.34 3.26
CA GLY A 105 -20.17 -18.62 3.63
C GLY A 105 -21.64 -18.52 4.00
N PHE A 106 -22.27 -17.41 3.61
CA PHE A 106 -23.71 -17.24 3.69
C PHE A 106 -24.45 -18.03 2.61
N GLN A 107 -25.76 -18.15 2.80
CA GLN A 107 -26.67 -18.70 1.80
C GLN A 107 -26.70 -17.84 0.51
N SER A 108 -26.69 -16.52 0.65
CA SER A 108 -26.76 -15.57 -0.46
C SER A 108 -25.67 -14.50 -0.32
N SER A 109 -25.17 -14.01 -1.45
CA SER A 109 -24.20 -12.92 -1.50
C SER A 109 -24.84 -11.56 -1.23
N GLY A 110 -24.06 -10.68 -0.61
CA GLY A 110 -24.45 -9.30 -0.32
C GLY A 110 -24.81 -9.12 1.15
N PRO A 111 -24.75 -7.89 1.68
CA PRO A 111 -25.17 -7.61 3.04
C PRO A 111 -26.68 -7.89 3.14
N THR A 112 -27.04 -9.04 3.70
CA THR A 112 -28.42 -9.26 4.16
C THR A 112 -28.65 -8.38 5.38
N ALA A 113 -29.91 -8.00 5.63
CA ALA A 113 -30.29 -7.03 6.66
C ALA A 113 -29.79 -7.34 8.09
N GLY A 114 -29.19 -8.52 8.33
CA GLY A 114 -28.61 -8.90 9.62
C GLY A 114 -27.07 -8.82 9.67
N ASN A 115 -26.32 -9.54 8.82
CA ASN A 115 -25.06 -10.13 9.32
C ASN A 115 -23.84 -10.17 8.37
N GLY A 116 -23.84 -9.51 7.21
CA GLY A 116 -22.63 -9.40 6.36
C GLY A 116 -21.69 -8.24 6.75
N GLY A 117 -20.41 -8.33 6.37
CA GLY A 117 -19.42 -7.26 6.51
C GLY A 117 -18.20 -7.64 7.34
N LEU A 118 -17.05 -7.04 7.04
CA LEU A 118 -15.77 -7.34 7.67
C LEU A 118 -15.78 -7.05 9.18
N ASN A 119 -16.31 -5.91 9.60
CA ASN A 119 -16.38 -5.54 11.02
C ASN A 119 -17.29 -6.48 11.82
N LYS A 120 -18.45 -6.84 11.26
CA LYS A 120 -19.35 -7.81 11.91
C LYS A 120 -18.72 -9.20 11.97
N PHE A 121 -17.99 -9.59 10.93
CA PHE A 121 -17.24 -10.85 10.91
C PHE A 121 -16.24 -10.90 12.07
N VAL A 122 -15.36 -9.90 12.22
CA VAL A 122 -14.35 -9.92 13.29
C VAL A 122 -14.97 -9.90 14.69
N GLU A 123 -16.07 -9.16 14.87
CA GLU A 123 -16.78 -9.02 16.15
C GLU A 123 -17.52 -10.31 16.54
N LEU A 124 -18.37 -10.83 15.65
CA LEU A 124 -19.26 -11.95 15.97
C LEU A 124 -18.56 -13.31 15.98
N THR A 125 -17.39 -13.42 15.32
CA THR A 125 -16.55 -14.62 15.37
C THR A 125 -15.46 -14.54 16.45
N LYS A 126 -15.39 -13.42 17.19
CA LYS A 126 -14.50 -13.19 18.33
C LYS A 126 -13.02 -13.36 18.01
N ILE A 127 -12.58 -12.71 16.94
CA ILE A 127 -11.18 -12.74 16.51
C ILE A 127 -10.26 -12.06 17.55
N ASP A 128 -10.78 -11.06 18.26
CA ASP A 128 -10.09 -10.38 19.36
C ASP A 128 -9.82 -11.30 20.57
N GLU A 129 -10.62 -12.36 20.74
CA GLU A 129 -10.40 -13.44 21.71
C GLU A 129 -9.53 -14.58 21.17
N ASN A 130 -8.78 -14.37 20.09
CA ASN A 130 -7.96 -15.38 19.39
C ASN A 130 -8.75 -16.59 18.88
N LYS A 131 -10.00 -16.38 18.44
CA LYS A 131 -10.84 -17.42 17.82
C LYS A 131 -11.01 -17.16 16.33
N ASN A 132 -11.27 -18.22 15.57
CA ASN A 132 -11.69 -18.14 14.17
C ASN A 132 -10.74 -17.34 13.24
N TRP A 133 -9.46 -17.21 13.58
CA TRP A 133 -8.45 -16.61 12.72
C TRP A 133 -7.11 -17.37 12.82
N PRO A 134 -6.39 -17.61 11.71
CA PRO A 134 -6.78 -17.36 10.30
C PRO A 134 -7.72 -18.43 9.72
N THR A 135 -7.97 -19.50 10.48
CA THR A 135 -8.92 -20.57 10.16
C THR A 135 -10.21 -20.34 10.94
N GLY A 136 -11.34 -20.31 10.23
CA GLY A 136 -12.65 -20.22 10.85
C GLY A 136 -13.24 -21.58 11.17
N LYS A 137 -14.37 -21.58 11.89
CA LYS A 137 -15.17 -22.78 12.16
C LYS A 137 -16.43 -22.85 11.30
N ILE A 138 -16.96 -24.06 11.14
CA ILE A 138 -18.20 -24.35 10.44
C ILE A 138 -19.04 -25.35 11.23
N ASN A 139 -20.34 -25.33 10.97
CA ASN A 139 -21.23 -26.38 11.46
C ASN A 139 -20.92 -27.72 10.77
N ASN A 140 -20.94 -28.83 11.51
CA ASN A 140 -20.64 -30.15 10.96
C ASN A 140 -21.82 -30.82 10.22
N GLY A 141 -22.94 -30.13 10.03
CA GLY A 141 -24.21 -30.68 9.52
C GLY A 141 -25.12 -31.24 10.61
N SER A 142 -24.69 -31.20 11.87
CA SER A 142 -25.43 -31.55 13.09
C SER A 142 -25.21 -30.47 14.16
N SER A 143 -25.40 -30.76 15.45
CA SER A 143 -25.23 -29.78 16.54
C SER A 143 -23.79 -29.59 17.01
N ALA A 144 -22.79 -29.70 16.13
CA ALA A 144 -21.37 -29.55 16.48
C ALA A 144 -20.62 -28.60 15.54
N SER A 145 -19.60 -27.96 16.11
CA SER A 145 -18.71 -27.00 15.45
C SER A 145 -17.37 -27.67 15.18
N ILE A 146 -16.85 -27.53 13.95
CA ILE A 146 -15.57 -28.08 13.51
C ILE A 146 -14.74 -27.00 12.82
N GLU A 147 -13.43 -27.22 12.69
CA GLU A 147 -12.57 -26.36 11.88
C GLU A 147 -13.00 -26.42 10.40
N GLY A 148 -12.97 -25.26 9.74
CA GLY A 148 -13.09 -25.16 8.30
C GLY A 148 -11.77 -25.44 7.59
N ASP A 149 -11.66 -25.00 6.34
CA ASP A 149 -10.44 -25.17 5.57
C ASP A 149 -9.28 -24.35 6.17
N THR A 150 -8.07 -24.90 6.12
CA THR A 150 -6.86 -24.23 6.61
C THR A 150 -6.70 -22.84 5.98
N ASN A 151 -6.55 -21.82 6.83
CA ASN A 151 -6.48 -20.40 6.48
C ASN A 151 -7.70 -19.89 5.70
N GLY A 152 -8.87 -20.54 5.87
CA GLY A 152 -10.09 -20.23 5.12
C GLY A 152 -10.51 -18.77 5.22
N ASN A 153 -10.40 -18.16 6.42
CA ASN A 153 -10.78 -16.77 6.64
C ASN A 153 -9.78 -15.80 6.01
N ALA A 154 -8.49 -16.05 6.14
CA ALA A 154 -7.46 -15.25 5.48
C ALA A 154 -7.61 -15.28 3.95
N LYS A 155 -7.89 -16.46 3.37
CA LYS A 155 -8.15 -16.64 1.93
C LYS A 155 -9.41 -15.91 1.48
N ALA A 156 -10.49 -15.97 2.26
CA ALA A 156 -11.74 -15.29 1.94
C ALA A 156 -11.58 -13.76 2.01
N VAL A 157 -10.95 -13.23 3.07
CA VAL A 157 -10.64 -11.79 3.16
C VAL A 157 -9.79 -11.35 1.97
N ALA A 158 -8.69 -12.06 1.67
CA ALA A 158 -7.84 -11.73 0.52
C ALA A 158 -8.62 -11.69 -0.79
N LYS A 159 -9.46 -12.70 -1.03
CA LYS A 159 -10.28 -12.80 -2.24
C LYS A 159 -11.30 -11.68 -2.38
N ASP A 160 -11.89 -11.22 -1.28
CA ASP A 160 -12.81 -10.09 -1.32
C ASP A 160 -12.07 -8.77 -1.54
N LEU A 161 -10.91 -8.57 -0.88
CA LEU A 161 -10.08 -7.38 -1.05
C LEU A 161 -9.55 -7.22 -2.48
N THR A 162 -9.09 -8.30 -3.11
CA THR A 162 -8.57 -8.23 -4.49
C THR A 162 -9.66 -8.08 -5.55
N LYS A 163 -10.93 -8.25 -5.19
CA LYS A 163 -12.10 -8.01 -6.05
C LYS A 163 -12.68 -6.59 -5.96
N LEU A 164 -12.21 -5.78 -5.03
CA LEU A 164 -12.61 -4.37 -4.93
C LEU A 164 -12.20 -3.59 -6.19
N THR A 165 -12.81 -2.42 -6.39
CA THR A 165 -12.40 -1.50 -7.47
C THR A 165 -11.00 -0.91 -7.18
N SER A 166 -10.33 -0.36 -8.19
CA SER A 166 -8.97 0.21 -8.02
C SER A 166 -8.89 1.29 -6.94
N ASP A 167 -9.91 2.16 -6.86
CA ASP A 167 -9.97 3.23 -5.86
C ASP A 167 -10.17 2.65 -4.45
N GLU A 168 -11.07 1.67 -4.32
CA GLU A 168 -11.31 0.97 -3.05
C GLU A 168 -10.09 0.17 -2.58
N LYS A 169 -9.36 -0.46 -3.51
CA LYS A 169 -8.09 -1.13 -3.22
C LYS A 169 -7.06 -0.17 -2.68
N THR A 170 -6.96 1.02 -3.25
CA THR A 170 -6.04 2.07 -2.78
C THR A 170 -6.37 2.48 -1.34
N ILE A 171 -7.66 2.67 -1.04
CA ILE A 171 -8.11 2.99 0.32
C ILE A 171 -7.75 1.85 1.29
N VAL A 172 -8.08 0.61 0.94
CA VAL A 172 -7.80 -0.55 1.80
C VAL A 172 -6.29 -0.76 1.99
N ALA A 173 -5.49 -0.62 0.95
CA ALA A 173 -4.05 -0.73 1.01
C ALA A 173 -3.44 0.29 1.98
N GLY A 174 -3.91 1.54 1.92
CA GLY A 174 -3.53 2.57 2.89
C GLY A 174 -3.96 2.22 4.32
N LEU A 175 -5.16 1.67 4.51
CA LEU A 175 -5.62 1.24 5.84
C LEU A 175 -4.80 0.07 6.38
N LEU A 176 -4.48 -0.94 5.56
CA LEU A 176 -3.64 -2.08 5.96
C LEU A 176 -2.26 -1.61 6.44
N ALA A 177 -1.61 -0.76 5.65
CA ALA A 177 -0.34 -0.15 6.03
C ALA A 177 -0.47 0.63 7.36
N LYS A 178 -1.54 1.41 7.53
CA LYS A 178 -1.76 2.20 8.75
C LYS A 178 -2.01 1.33 9.99
N THR A 179 -2.81 0.27 9.86
CA THR A 179 -3.31 -0.48 11.03
C THR A 179 -2.44 -1.65 11.45
N ILE A 180 -1.71 -2.27 10.51
CA ILE A 180 -0.91 -3.47 10.79
C ILE A 180 0.54 -3.09 11.17
N GLU A 181 1.10 -2.02 10.60
CA GLU A 181 2.43 -1.52 10.99
C GLU A 181 2.36 -0.46 12.10
N GLY A 182 1.22 0.21 12.29
CA GLY A 182 1.18 1.47 13.04
C GLY A 182 1.89 2.62 12.30
N GLY A 183 2.23 2.42 11.03
CA GLY A 183 2.85 3.42 10.17
C GLY A 183 1.86 4.53 9.82
N GLU A 184 2.28 5.77 9.94
CA GLU A 184 1.46 6.89 9.51
C GLU A 184 1.52 7.02 7.98
N VAL A 185 0.41 6.70 7.31
CA VAL A 185 0.32 6.79 5.84
C VAL A 185 0.13 8.24 5.43
N VAL A 186 1.14 8.79 4.76
CA VAL A 186 1.15 10.16 4.24
C VAL A 186 0.71 10.14 2.77
N GLU A 187 -0.41 10.79 2.48
CA GLU A 187 -0.92 10.92 1.11
C GLU A 187 -0.14 12.01 0.36
N ILE A 188 0.72 11.63 -0.58
CA ILE A 188 1.41 12.60 -1.45
C ILE A 188 0.51 12.91 -2.65
N ARG A 189 -0.31 13.97 -2.55
CA ARG A 189 -1.28 14.36 -3.59
C ARG A 189 -0.64 14.88 -4.88
N ALA A 190 0.56 15.47 -4.80
CA ALA A 190 1.34 15.89 -5.95
C ALA A 190 2.79 16.16 -5.56
N VAL A 191 3.71 15.92 -6.49
CA VAL A 191 5.11 16.36 -6.41
C VAL A 191 5.31 17.44 -7.47
N SER A 192 5.55 18.69 -7.05
CA SER A 192 5.89 19.77 -7.97
C SER A 192 7.39 20.02 -7.94
N SER A 193 8.02 20.01 -9.12
CA SER A 193 9.44 20.35 -9.29
C SER A 193 9.57 21.59 -10.15
N THR A 194 9.92 22.72 -9.54
CA THR A 194 10.25 23.96 -10.25
C THR A 194 11.76 24.14 -10.22
N SER A 195 12.39 24.32 -11.38
CA SER A 195 13.83 24.60 -11.45
C SER A 195 14.07 26.03 -11.92
N VAL A 196 14.94 26.75 -11.22
CA VAL A 196 15.41 28.09 -11.61
C VAL A 196 16.89 27.99 -11.91
N MET A 197 17.29 28.33 -13.14
CA MET A 197 18.66 28.15 -13.63
C MET A 197 19.19 29.42 -14.29
N VAL A 198 20.36 29.88 -13.88
CA VAL A 198 21.11 30.94 -14.55
C VAL A 198 22.12 30.27 -15.47
N ASN A 199 22.14 30.63 -16.76
CA ASN A 199 23.06 30.06 -17.76
C ASN A 199 24.05 31.13 -18.23
N ALA A 200 25.34 30.81 -18.23
CA ALA A 200 26.37 31.53 -18.95
C ALA A 200 26.60 30.81 -20.29
N CYS A 201 26.41 31.53 -21.40
CA CYS A 201 26.51 30.97 -22.75
C CYS A 201 27.68 31.61 -23.51
N TYR A 202 28.27 30.80 -24.39
CA TYR A 202 29.31 31.22 -25.32
C TYR A 202 28.91 30.79 -26.73
N ASP A 203 28.87 31.77 -27.63
CA ASP A 203 28.63 31.56 -29.05
C ASP A 203 29.97 31.35 -29.75
N LEU A 204 30.15 30.17 -30.34
CA LEU A 204 31.31 29.87 -31.15
C LEU A 204 31.06 30.43 -32.55
N LEU A 205 31.64 31.58 -32.84
CA LEU A 205 31.57 32.21 -34.15
C LEU A 205 32.14 31.26 -35.21
N SER A 206 31.29 30.79 -36.12
CA SER A 206 31.71 30.17 -37.38
C SER A 206 31.66 31.22 -38.47
N GLU A 207 32.82 31.62 -38.98
CA GLU A 207 32.90 32.51 -40.14
C GLU A 207 32.24 31.82 -41.35
N GLY A 208 31.17 32.42 -41.89
CA GLY A 208 30.61 32.05 -43.20
C GLY A 208 29.37 31.15 -43.23
N LEU A 209 28.81 30.72 -42.10
CA LEU A 209 27.50 30.03 -42.06
C LEU A 209 26.51 30.82 -41.21
N GLY A 210 25.26 30.95 -41.67
CA GLY A 210 24.14 31.52 -40.89
C GLY A 210 23.73 30.69 -39.65
N VAL A 211 24.58 29.75 -39.23
CA VAL A 211 24.40 28.87 -38.08
C VAL A 211 25.58 29.10 -37.13
N VAL A 212 25.28 29.46 -35.89
CA VAL A 212 26.24 29.72 -34.82
C VAL A 212 26.13 28.63 -33.75
N PRO A 213 27.12 27.74 -33.61
CA PRO A 213 27.15 26.80 -32.50
C PRO A 213 27.27 27.55 -31.17
N TYR A 214 26.52 27.09 -30.16
CA TYR A 214 26.56 27.67 -28.82
C TYR A 214 26.69 26.59 -27.75
N ALA A 215 27.36 26.94 -26.66
CA ALA A 215 27.44 26.13 -25.46
C ALA A 215 27.12 26.97 -24.23
N CYS A 216 26.37 26.42 -23.27
CA CYS A 216 26.09 27.08 -22.01
C CYS A 216 26.40 26.18 -20.82
N VAL A 217 26.90 26.78 -19.76
CA VAL A 217 26.94 26.20 -18.42
C VAL A 217 26.01 26.98 -17.51
N GLY A 218 25.13 26.26 -16.82
CA GLY A 218 24.15 26.85 -15.93
C GLY A 218 24.22 26.28 -14.53
N LEU A 219 23.99 27.15 -13.56
CA LEU A 219 23.89 26.84 -12.14
C LEU A 219 22.55 27.35 -11.63
N GLY A 220 21.95 26.64 -10.69
CA GLY A 220 20.68 27.04 -10.13
C GLY A 220 20.19 26.11 -9.06
N GLY A 221 18.88 26.13 -8.85
CA GLY A 221 18.21 25.35 -7.82
C GLY A 221 17.02 24.59 -8.37
N ASN A 222 16.89 23.33 -7.97
CA ASN A 222 15.63 22.60 -8.01
C ASN A 222 14.90 22.86 -6.70
N PHE A 223 13.66 23.32 -6.81
CA PHE A 223 12.73 23.49 -5.71
C PHE A 223 11.69 22.38 -5.81
N VAL A 224 11.77 21.41 -4.91
CA VAL A 224 10.75 20.38 -4.77
C VAL A 224 9.87 20.78 -3.61
N GLY A 225 8.63 21.11 -3.91
CA GLY A 225 7.60 21.39 -2.91
C GLY A 225 6.76 20.14 -2.68
N VAL A 226 6.79 19.63 -1.46
CA VAL A 226 5.75 18.76 -0.91
C VAL A 226 4.95 19.64 0.07
N VAL A 227 3.64 19.51 0.07
CA VAL A 227 2.66 20.47 0.62
C VAL A 227 3.06 21.03 2.01
N ASP A 228 2.83 22.34 2.20
CA ASP A 228 3.19 23.25 3.31
C ASP A 228 4.63 23.80 3.38
N GLY A 229 4.87 24.86 2.59
CA GLY A 229 5.76 25.98 2.92
C GLY A 229 7.27 25.71 3.03
N HIS A 230 7.69 24.45 3.08
CA HIS A 230 9.09 24.06 3.16
C HIS A 230 9.61 23.79 1.76
N ILE A 231 10.36 24.76 1.27
CA ILE A 231 11.08 24.66 0.01
C ILE A 231 12.48 24.17 0.37
N THR A 232 12.83 22.94 0.00
CA THR A 232 14.20 22.43 0.14
C THR A 232 14.97 22.74 -1.15
N PRO A 233 15.81 23.80 -1.19
CA PRO A 233 16.57 24.12 -2.39
C PRO A 233 17.69 23.09 -2.57
N LYS A 234 17.69 22.38 -3.70
CA LYS A 234 18.87 21.60 -4.12
C LYS A 234 19.60 22.31 -5.23
N LEU A 235 20.90 22.50 -5.05
CA LEU A 235 21.76 23.02 -6.11
C LEU A 235 21.70 22.07 -7.31
N ALA A 236 21.56 22.63 -8.50
CA ALA A 236 21.56 21.91 -9.75
C ALA A 236 22.49 22.59 -10.75
N TYR A 237 23.06 21.80 -11.65
CA TYR A 237 23.83 22.30 -12.78
C TYR A 237 23.23 21.80 -14.08
N ARG A 238 23.34 22.61 -15.12
CA ARG A 238 22.83 22.32 -16.46
C ARG A 238 23.87 22.64 -17.50
N LEU A 239 24.17 21.69 -18.38
CA LEU A 239 24.98 21.90 -19.56
C LEU A 239 24.05 21.95 -20.77
N LYS A 240 24.18 22.97 -21.62
CA LYS A 240 23.42 23.09 -22.88
C LYS A 240 24.41 23.21 -24.03
N ALA A 241 24.11 22.56 -25.14
CA ALA A 241 24.86 22.76 -26.38
C ALA A 241 23.91 22.65 -27.56
N GLY A 242 24.13 23.48 -28.57
CA GLY A 242 23.23 23.56 -29.70
C GLY A 242 23.72 24.44 -30.83
N LEU A 243 22.82 24.70 -31.76
CA LEU A 243 23.00 25.55 -32.92
C LEU A 243 21.96 26.66 -32.87
N SER A 244 22.41 27.89 -33.08
CA SER A 244 21.57 29.08 -33.27
C SER A 244 21.53 29.41 -34.76
N TYR A 245 20.35 29.65 -35.31
CA TYR A 245 20.16 30.07 -36.70
C TYR A 245 19.52 31.45 -36.73
N GLN A 246 20.17 32.41 -37.39
CA GLN A 246 19.61 33.75 -37.55
C GLN A 246 18.60 33.74 -38.71
N LEU A 247 17.33 33.91 -38.40
CA LEU A 247 16.25 34.03 -39.38
C LEU A 247 16.16 35.46 -39.93
N SER A 248 16.44 36.45 -39.09
CA SER A 248 16.52 37.88 -39.39
C SER A 248 17.43 38.57 -38.36
N PRO A 249 17.86 39.83 -38.56
CA PRO A 249 18.73 40.53 -37.59
C PRO A 249 18.18 40.59 -36.16
N GLU A 250 16.87 40.45 -35.99
CA GLU A 250 16.17 40.51 -34.69
C GLU A 250 15.66 39.14 -34.19
N ILE A 251 15.66 38.10 -35.04
CA ILE A 251 15.05 36.79 -34.72
C ILE A 251 16.05 35.68 -34.95
N SER A 252 16.32 34.92 -33.88
CA SER A 252 17.16 33.72 -33.90
C SER A 252 16.37 32.50 -33.42
N ALA A 253 16.52 31.39 -34.13
CA ALA A 253 16.01 30.08 -33.72
C ALA A 253 17.13 29.24 -33.11
N PHE A 254 16.87 28.55 -32.00
CA PHE A 254 17.86 27.74 -31.31
C PHE A 254 17.40 26.30 -31.24
N VAL A 255 18.28 25.36 -31.57
CA VAL A 255 18.06 23.93 -31.36
C VAL A 255 19.24 23.36 -30.58
N GLY A 256 18.97 22.58 -29.54
CA GLY A 256 20.04 22.07 -28.70
C GLY A 256 19.58 21.03 -27.70
N GLY A 257 20.54 20.25 -27.23
CA GLY A 257 20.37 19.35 -26.12
C GLY A 257 20.75 20.01 -24.81
N PHE A 258 20.23 19.48 -23.71
CA PHE A 258 20.71 19.84 -22.39
C PHE A 258 20.82 18.63 -21.48
N TYR A 259 21.83 18.66 -20.63
CA TYR A 259 22.00 17.76 -19.52
C TYR A 259 21.74 18.53 -18.23
N HIS A 260 20.81 18.07 -17.40
CA HIS A 260 20.46 18.69 -16.12
C HIS A 260 20.70 17.68 -14.99
N ARG A 261 21.42 18.09 -13.94
CA ARG A 261 21.69 17.22 -12.79
C ARG A 261 21.63 18.01 -11.48
N GLY A 262 20.93 17.47 -10.50
CA GLY A 262 20.99 17.94 -9.12
C GLY A 262 22.29 17.49 -8.44
N VAL A 263 22.84 18.33 -7.56
CA VAL A 263 24.01 18.04 -6.72
C VAL A 263 23.53 17.26 -5.49
N GLY A 264 24.15 16.11 -5.22
CA GLY A 264 23.79 15.20 -4.13
C GLY A 264 23.49 13.77 -4.61
N ASP A 265 23.10 12.90 -3.68
CA ASP A 265 22.72 11.50 -3.87
C ASP A 265 21.31 11.31 -4.48
N GLY A 266 20.58 12.40 -4.70
CA GLY A 266 19.20 12.37 -5.19
C GLY A 266 18.17 12.09 -4.09
N VAL A 267 18.59 11.93 -2.83
CA VAL A 267 17.71 11.64 -1.69
C VAL A 267 17.22 12.95 -1.09
N TYR A 268 15.91 13.16 -1.04
CA TYR A 268 15.32 14.29 -0.33
C TYR A 268 15.00 13.83 1.10
N ASP A 269 15.89 14.16 2.02
CA ASP A 269 15.66 13.94 3.45
C ASP A 269 14.74 15.02 4.03
N ASP A 270 14.01 14.67 5.09
CA ASP A 270 13.14 15.58 5.86
C ASP A 270 12.05 16.30 5.05
N LEU A 271 11.44 15.62 4.08
CA LEU A 271 10.20 16.12 3.47
C LEU A 271 9.11 16.15 4.55
N PRO A 272 8.52 17.32 4.85
CA PRO A 272 7.48 17.40 5.86
C PRO A 272 6.28 16.60 5.39
N ALA A 273 5.94 15.59 6.18
CA ALA A 273 4.69 14.87 6.05
C ALA A 273 3.58 15.70 6.70
N GLN A 274 2.54 16.05 5.95
CA GLN A 274 1.29 16.47 6.57
C GLN A 274 0.64 15.25 7.21
N LEU A 275 0.70 15.20 8.53
CA LEU A 275 -0.06 14.28 9.35
C LEU A 275 -1.48 14.84 9.48
N PRO A 276 -2.53 14.07 9.15
CA PRO A 276 -3.92 14.51 9.28
C PRO A 276 -4.37 14.67 10.74
#